data_AF-A0A7C3C7T9-F1
#
_entry.id   AF-A0A7C3C7T9-F1
#
_cell.length_a   1.000
_cell.length_b   1.000
_cell.length_c   1.000
_cell.angle_alpha   90.00
_cell.angle_beta   90.00
_cell.angle_gamma   90.00
#
_symmetry.space_group_name_H-M   'P 1'
#
loop_
_entity.id
_entity.type
_entity.pdbx_description
1 polymer ?
#
loop_
_entity_poly.entity_id
_entity_poly.type
_entity_poly.pdbx_seq_one_letter_code
_entity_poly.pdbx_strand_id
1 'polypeptide(L)'
;MKNRKTLPPTILVVIAGIAALLAFNAAMDYYRKAEKAAQDPDPYRIGRQVLRFRELCRAIPPDAVVGYVSNLPDEEFAGRIAFWGAQYAVAPRLLVPLDRYPGGGYVIGNYTVEAGPSGLIEQAVGQYGLELVKDYGAGVVLYRKP
;
A
#
# COMPACT_ATOMS: atom_id res chain seq x y z
N MET A 1 -50.99 18.90 -9.85
CA MET A 1 -51.00 17.95 -8.70
C MET A 1 -50.37 16.63 -9.15
N LYS A 2 -49.21 16.27 -8.62
CA LYS A 2 -48.38 15.15 -9.11
C LYS A 2 -48.88 13.84 -8.48
N ASN A 3 -49.43 12.94 -9.29
CA ASN A 3 -49.92 11.61 -8.88
C ASN A 3 -48.77 10.78 -8.28
N ARG A 4 -48.70 10.65 -6.96
CA ARG A 4 -47.76 9.73 -6.31
C ARG A 4 -48.32 8.31 -6.46
N LYS A 5 -47.83 7.55 -7.45
CA LYS A 5 -48.06 6.11 -7.52
C LYS A 5 -47.40 5.47 -6.30
N THR A 6 -48.20 5.08 -5.31
CA THR A 6 -47.73 4.32 -4.15
C THR A 6 -47.40 2.90 -4.61
N LEU A 7 -46.21 2.42 -4.26
CA LEU A 7 -45.82 1.03 -4.53
C LEU A 7 -46.77 0.07 -3.79
N PRO A 8 -47.13 -1.07 -4.39
CA PRO A 8 -47.95 -2.07 -3.73
C PRO A 8 -47.24 -2.59 -2.47
N PRO A 9 -47.99 -2.89 -1.39
CA PRO A 9 -47.43 -3.26 -0.09
C PRO A 9 -46.54 -4.51 -0.14
N THR A 10 -46.80 -5.42 -1.08
CA THR A 10 -45.97 -6.60 -1.34
C THR A 10 -44.55 -6.24 -1.76
N ILE A 11 -44.39 -5.23 -2.62
CA ILE A 11 -43.06 -4.77 -3.06
C ILE A 11 -42.31 -4.12 -1.89
N LEU A 12 -42.99 -3.38 -1.02
CA LEU A 12 -42.37 -2.78 0.17
C LEU A 12 -41.86 -3.85 1.14
N VAL A 13 -42.63 -4.92 1.38
CA VAL A 13 -42.21 -6.03 2.23
C VAL A 13 -40.99 -6.75 1.64
N VAL A 14 -40.97 -6.98 0.33
CA VAL A 14 -39.81 -7.60 -0.35
C VAL A 14 -38.56 -6.73 -0.22
N ILE A 15 -38.67 -5.42 -0.46
CA ILE A 15 -37.55 -4.49 -0.32
C ILE A 15 -37.03 -4.46 1.13
N ALA A 16 -37.93 -4.40 2.11
CA ALA A 16 -37.55 -4.43 3.53
C ALA A 16 -36.85 -5.75 3.91
N GLY A 17 -37.34 -6.89 3.38
CA GLY A 17 -36.71 -8.19 3.58
C GLY A 17 -35.30 -8.27 2.97
N ILE A 18 -35.12 -7.77 1.75
CA ILE A 18 -33.80 -7.72 1.09
C ILE A 18 -32.84 -6.81 1.87
N ALA A 19 -33.30 -5.62 2.28
CA ALA A 19 -32.49 -4.69 3.06
C ALA A 19 -32.06 -5.30 4.41
N ALA A 20 -32.98 -6.00 5.10
CA ALA A 20 -32.67 -6.69 6.35
C ALA A 20 -31.65 -7.82 6.15
N LEU A 21 -31.77 -8.60 5.06
CA LEU A 21 -30.83 -9.66 4.74
C LEU A 21 -29.44 -9.11 4.41
N LEU A 22 -29.36 -8.04 3.63
CA LEU A 22 -28.10 -7.37 3.31
C LEU A 22 -27.43 -6.76 4.55
N ALA A 23 -28.22 -6.12 5.42
CA ALA A 23 -27.72 -5.56 6.68
C ALA A 23 -27.20 -6.65 7.62
N PHE A 24 -27.91 -7.78 7.72
CA PHE A 24 -27.47 -8.93 8.52
C PHE A 24 -26.17 -9.53 7.96
N ASN A 25 -26.08 -9.70 6.64
CA ASN A 25 -24.87 -10.23 6.02
C ASN A 25 -23.67 -9.29 6.20
N ALA A 26 -23.88 -7.97 6.07
CA ALA A 26 -22.85 -6.97 6.33
C ALA A 26 -22.37 -6.98 7.79
N ALA A 27 -23.28 -7.15 8.75
CA ALA A 27 -22.93 -7.29 10.16
C ALA A 27 -22.09 -8.55 10.44
N MET A 28 -22.47 -9.69 9.83
CA MET A 28 -21.70 -10.94 9.92
C MET A 28 -20.31 -10.81 9.31
N ASP A 29 -20.19 -10.18 8.15
CA ASP A 29 -18.90 -9.95 7.50
C ASP A 29 -18.02 -8.98 8.31
N TYR A 30 -18.61 -7.96 8.91
CA TYR A 30 -17.89 -7.07 9.83
C TYR A 30 -17.37 -7.84 11.05
N TYR A 31 -18.21 -8.64 11.69
CA TYR A 31 -17.81 -9.43 12.86
C TYR A 31 -16.66 -10.39 12.53
N ARG A 32 -16.74 -11.12 11.41
CA ARG A 32 -15.67 -12.01 10.95
C ARG A 32 -14.35 -11.27 10.69
N LYS A 33 -14.42 -10.06 10.12
CA LYS A 33 -13.24 -9.22 9.89
C LYS A 33 -12.65 -8.70 11.20
N ALA A 34 -13.51 -8.28 12.14
CA ALA A 34 -13.10 -7.80 13.45
C ALA A 34 -12.44 -8.90 14.28
N GLU A 35 -12.98 -10.12 14.27
CA GLU A 35 -12.41 -11.28 14.96
C GLU A 35 -11.05 -11.67 14.38
N LYS A 36 -10.92 -11.70 13.04
CA LYS A 36 -9.61 -11.89 12.38
C LYS A 36 -8.61 -10.79 12.74
N ALA A 37 -9.05 -9.54 12.78
CA ALA A 37 -8.19 -8.42 13.17
C ALA A 37 -7.78 -8.50 14.65
N ALA A 38 -8.66 -8.97 15.54
CA ALA A 38 -8.35 -9.18 16.95
C ALA A 38 -7.32 -10.30 17.18
N GLN A 39 -7.20 -11.24 16.25
CA GLN A 39 -6.23 -12.33 16.27
C GLN A 39 -4.91 -11.98 15.56
N ASP A 40 -4.83 -10.85 14.83
CA ASP A 40 -3.61 -10.41 14.16
C ASP A 40 -2.83 -9.46 15.07
N PRO A 41 -1.69 -9.88 15.65
CA PRO A 41 -0.88 -9.02 16.51
C PRO A 41 -0.20 -7.87 15.74
N ASP A 42 -0.18 -7.90 14.41
CA ASP A 42 0.39 -6.84 13.56
C ASP A 42 -0.57 -6.49 12.41
N PRO A 43 -1.72 -5.85 12.69
CA PRO A 43 -2.76 -5.57 11.69
C PRO A 43 -2.27 -4.63 10.58
N TYR A 44 -1.20 -3.87 10.83
CA TYR A 44 -0.56 -2.98 9.86
C TYR A 44 0.69 -3.60 9.22
N ARG A 45 1.05 -4.83 9.58
CA ARG A 45 2.21 -5.58 9.08
C ARG A 45 3.53 -4.82 9.21
N ILE A 46 3.65 -3.94 10.21
CA ILE A 46 4.82 -3.08 10.44
C ILE A 46 6.06 -3.94 10.69
N GLY A 47 5.95 -4.99 11.51
CA GLY A 47 7.05 -5.89 11.79
C GLY A 47 7.56 -6.59 10.53
N ARG A 48 6.65 -6.95 9.62
CA ARG A 48 7.02 -7.53 8.32
C ARG A 48 7.76 -6.52 7.45
N GLN A 49 7.39 -5.24 7.47
CA GLN A 49 8.10 -4.20 6.73
C GLN A 49 9.52 -4.00 7.28
N VAL A 50 9.67 -3.91 8.61
CA VAL A 50 10.99 -3.77 9.25
C VAL A 50 11.93 -4.92 8.84
N LEU A 51 11.42 -6.15 8.77
CA LEU A 51 12.21 -7.29 8.31
C LEU A 51 12.59 -7.19 6.82
N ARG A 52 11.67 -6.76 5.94
CA ARG A 52 11.93 -6.57 4.50
C ARG A 52 13.03 -5.54 4.24
N PHE A 53 13.03 -4.42 4.97
CA PHE A 53 13.98 -3.33 4.75
C PHE A 53 15.28 -3.46 5.55
N ARG A 54 15.41 -4.44 6.46
CA ARG A 54 16.54 -4.56 7.39
C ARG A 54 17.89 -4.57 6.70
N GLU A 55 18.07 -5.42 5.69
CA GLU A 55 19.35 -5.54 4.99
C GLU A 55 19.65 -4.32 4.11
N LEU A 56 18.61 -3.71 3.53
CA LEU A 56 18.74 -2.48 2.76
C LEU A 56 19.21 -1.32 3.64
N CYS A 57 18.66 -1.20 4.86
CA CYS A 57 19.03 -0.13 5.78
C CYS A 57 20.51 -0.17 6.19
N ARG A 58 21.16 -1.33 6.14
CA ARG A 58 22.62 -1.42 6.42
C ARG A 58 23.47 -0.78 5.32
N ALA A 59 22.93 -0.61 4.11
CA ALA A 59 23.65 -0.05 2.98
C ALA A 59 23.45 1.47 2.81
N ILE A 60 22.56 2.08 3.58
CA ILE A 60 22.23 3.50 3.49
C ILE A 60 22.59 4.20 4.81
N PRO A 61 23.24 5.38 4.80
CA PRO A 61 23.48 6.15 6.01
C PRO A 61 22.19 6.45 6.78
N PRO A 62 22.22 6.49 8.12
CA PRO A 62 21.03 6.70 8.95
C PRO A 62 20.42 8.12 8.79
N ASP A 63 21.22 9.10 8.44
CA ASP A 63 20.87 10.51 8.22
C ASP A 63 20.46 10.83 6.77
N ALA A 64 20.44 9.82 5.90
CA ALA A 64 20.13 10.03 4.49
C ALA A 64 18.67 10.44 4.25
N VAL A 65 18.49 11.39 3.34
CA VAL A 65 17.23 11.60 2.61
C VAL A 65 17.24 10.67 1.41
N VAL A 66 16.19 9.87 1.26
CA VAL A 66 16.14 8.76 0.31
C VAL A 66 14.89 8.87 -0.53
N GLY A 67 15.05 8.79 -1.85
CA GLY A 67 13.91 8.78 -2.76
C GLY A 67 13.09 7.49 -2.60
N TYR A 68 11.80 7.55 -2.91
CA TYR A 68 10.90 6.40 -2.81
C TYR A 68 10.13 6.21 -4.11
N VAL A 69 10.13 4.98 -4.62
CA VAL A 69 9.33 4.59 -5.79
C VAL A 69 8.57 3.29 -5.50
N SER A 70 7.34 3.22 -5.99
CA SER A 70 6.47 2.05 -5.85
C SER A 70 5.64 1.88 -7.11
N ASN A 71 5.13 0.66 -7.32
CA ASN A 71 4.15 0.37 -8.37
C ASN A 71 2.70 0.65 -7.92
N LEU A 72 2.50 1.02 -6.64
CA LEU A 72 1.21 1.44 -6.11
C LEU A 72 1.09 2.97 -6.20
N PRO A 73 0.00 3.52 -6.77
CA PRO A 73 -0.21 4.95 -6.84
C PRO A 73 -0.35 5.60 -5.45
N ASP A 74 0.24 6.77 -5.28
CA ASP A 74 0.28 7.50 -4.01
C ASP A 74 -1.10 8.04 -3.58
N GLU A 75 -2.01 8.24 -4.53
CA GLU A 75 -3.38 8.69 -4.28
C GLU A 75 -4.25 7.57 -3.70
N GLU A 76 -3.86 6.31 -3.92
CA GLU A 76 -4.60 5.16 -3.43
C GLU A 76 -4.26 4.85 -1.97
N PHE A 77 -5.26 4.35 -1.23
CA PHE A 77 -5.08 3.96 0.17
C PHE A 77 -3.95 2.93 0.34
N ALA A 78 -3.82 1.98 -0.59
CA ALA A 78 -2.77 0.98 -0.58
C ALA A 78 -1.37 1.58 -0.76
N GLY A 79 -1.19 2.51 -1.70
CA GLY A 79 0.09 3.19 -1.93
C GLY A 79 0.50 4.04 -0.72
N ARG A 80 -0.45 4.75 -0.10
CA ARG A 80 -0.20 5.49 1.15
C ARG A 80 0.28 4.58 2.28
N ILE A 81 -0.39 3.44 2.49
CA ILE A 81 0.04 2.47 3.51
C ILE A 81 1.44 1.93 3.19
N ALA A 82 1.73 1.63 1.93
CA ALA A 82 3.04 1.15 1.51
C ALA A 82 4.15 2.18 1.79
N PHE A 83 3.90 3.45 1.47
CA PHE A 83 4.81 4.56 1.75
C PHE A 83 5.06 4.72 3.26
N TRP A 84 4.00 4.83 4.06
CA TRP A 84 4.15 5.04 5.51
C TRP A 84 4.77 3.84 6.22
N GLY A 85 4.43 2.62 5.80
CA GLY A 85 5.06 1.39 6.29
C GLY A 85 6.55 1.35 5.97
N ALA A 86 6.95 1.76 4.77
CA ALA A 86 8.35 1.88 4.39
C ALA A 86 9.05 2.98 5.21
N GLN A 87 8.45 4.16 5.36
CA GLN A 87 8.99 5.27 6.14
C GLN A 87 9.27 4.86 7.58
N TYR A 88 8.36 4.12 8.20
CA TYR A 88 8.58 3.58 9.53
C TYR A 88 9.71 2.56 9.55
N ALA A 89 9.76 1.66 8.56
CA ALA A 89 10.73 0.58 8.51
C ALA A 89 12.18 1.07 8.29
N VAL A 90 12.38 2.19 7.59
CA VAL A 90 13.72 2.72 7.28
C VAL A 90 14.22 3.76 8.26
N ALA A 91 13.42 4.13 9.27
CA ALA A 91 13.78 5.09 10.29
C ALA A 91 15.20 4.80 10.86
N PRO A 92 16.04 5.82 11.10
CA PRO A 92 15.72 7.25 11.11
C PRO A 92 15.80 7.98 9.74
N ARG A 93 15.96 7.26 8.62
CA ARG A 93 16.06 7.88 7.27
C ARG A 93 14.76 8.56 6.86
N LEU A 94 14.86 9.65 6.11
CA LEU A 94 13.70 10.36 5.58
C LEU A 94 13.39 9.88 4.16
N LEU A 95 12.19 9.35 3.94
CA LEU A 95 11.70 9.03 2.60
C LEU A 95 11.05 10.24 1.95
N VAL A 96 11.33 10.43 0.67
CA VAL A 96 10.71 11.46 -0.16
C VAL A 96 10.17 10.78 -1.42
N PRO A 97 8.89 10.98 -1.77
CA PRO A 97 8.36 10.53 -3.06
C PRO A 97 9.24 10.96 -4.23
N LEU A 98 9.45 10.08 -5.22
CA LEU A 98 10.44 10.29 -6.28
C LEU A 98 10.21 11.56 -7.10
N ASP A 99 8.96 11.99 -7.27
CA ASP A 99 8.55 13.23 -7.95
C ASP A 99 9.06 14.50 -7.23
N ARG A 100 9.27 14.41 -5.91
CA ARG A 100 9.75 15.50 -5.04
C ARG A 100 11.18 15.28 -4.56
N TYR A 101 11.80 14.17 -4.92
CA TYR A 101 13.15 13.83 -4.47
C TYR A 101 14.19 14.66 -5.24
N PRO A 102 15.04 15.44 -4.54
CA PRO A 102 15.97 16.40 -5.17
C PRO A 102 17.08 15.76 -6.02
N GLY A 103 17.26 14.43 -5.99
CA GLY A 103 18.30 13.73 -6.75
C GLY A 103 19.61 13.54 -5.95
N GLY A 104 20.66 13.03 -6.62
CA GLY A 104 22.01 12.93 -6.07
C GLY A 104 22.17 11.98 -4.88
N GLY A 105 21.48 10.83 -4.86
CA GLY A 105 21.55 9.91 -3.72
C GLY A 105 20.83 8.58 -3.90
N TYR A 106 20.41 7.97 -2.80
CA TYR A 106 19.76 6.67 -2.79
C TYR A 106 18.26 6.79 -3.10
N VAL A 107 17.73 5.80 -3.81
CA VAL A 107 16.29 5.65 -4.03
C VAL A 107 15.89 4.21 -3.70
N ILE A 108 14.81 4.03 -2.96
CA ILE A 108 14.27 2.73 -2.58
C ILE A 108 13.04 2.42 -3.45
N GLY A 109 13.10 1.29 -4.15
CA GLY A 109 11.94 0.64 -4.73
C GLY A 109 11.22 -0.23 -3.71
N ASN A 110 9.91 -0.06 -3.59
CA ASN A 110 9.03 -0.91 -2.80
C ASN A 110 7.88 -1.41 -3.69
N TYR A 111 8.05 -2.64 -4.18
CA TYR A 111 7.15 -3.26 -5.14
C TYR A 111 6.31 -4.38 -4.51
N THR A 112 5.10 -4.55 -5.01
CA THR A 112 4.26 -5.69 -4.63
C THR A 112 4.79 -6.99 -5.25
N VAL A 113 4.66 -8.10 -4.51
CA VAL A 113 5.17 -9.42 -4.93
C VAL A 113 4.49 -9.92 -6.21
N GLU A 114 3.23 -9.56 -6.43
CA GLU A 114 2.44 -9.98 -7.59
C GLU A 114 2.98 -9.44 -8.92
N ALA A 115 3.64 -8.28 -8.91
CA ALA A 115 4.15 -7.67 -10.14
C ALA A 115 5.48 -8.28 -10.62
N GLY A 116 6.25 -8.93 -9.73
CA GLY A 116 7.63 -9.32 -9.99
C GLY A 116 8.56 -8.10 -10.19
N PRO A 117 9.81 -8.13 -9.70
CA PRO A 117 10.63 -6.94 -9.71
C PRO A 117 11.20 -6.60 -11.10
N SER A 118 11.37 -7.55 -12.02
CA SER A 118 12.15 -7.34 -13.25
C SER A 118 11.61 -6.23 -14.16
N GLY A 119 10.32 -6.25 -14.51
CA GLY A 119 9.73 -5.21 -15.36
C GLY A 119 9.66 -3.83 -14.68
N LEU A 120 9.44 -3.82 -13.37
CA LEU A 120 9.40 -2.59 -12.58
C LEU A 120 10.80 -1.98 -12.38
N ILE A 121 11.84 -2.82 -12.26
CA ILE A 121 13.23 -2.39 -12.26
C ILE A 121 13.58 -1.75 -13.60
N GLU A 122 13.25 -2.40 -14.71
CA GLU A 122 13.50 -1.85 -16.05
C GLU A 122 12.79 -0.51 -16.26
N GLN A 123 11.51 -0.42 -15.85
CA GLN A 123 10.78 0.85 -15.89
C GLN A 123 11.46 1.91 -15.02
N ALA A 124 11.87 1.57 -13.80
CA ALA A 124 12.52 2.50 -12.90
C ALA A 124 13.84 3.04 -13.47
N VAL A 125 14.63 2.18 -14.12
CA VAL A 125 15.88 2.54 -14.77
C VAL A 125 15.62 3.42 -16.01
N GLY A 126 14.72 2.99 -16.89
CA GLY A 126 14.47 3.66 -18.17
C GLY A 126 13.68 4.96 -18.04
N GLN A 127 12.63 4.98 -17.21
CA GLN A 127 11.72 6.12 -17.09
C GLN A 127 12.24 7.19 -16.13
N TYR A 128 12.85 6.77 -15.02
CA TYR A 128 13.28 7.69 -13.96
C TYR A 128 14.80 7.91 -13.92
N GLY A 129 15.55 7.30 -14.83
CA GLY A 129 17.01 7.43 -14.90
C GLY A 129 17.71 6.90 -13.65
N LEU A 130 17.12 5.88 -13.02
CA LEU A 130 17.70 5.27 -11.82
C LEU A 130 18.73 4.22 -12.19
N GLU A 131 19.76 4.08 -11.38
CA GLU A 131 20.77 3.04 -11.53
C GLU A 131 20.53 1.96 -10.49
N LEU A 132 20.39 0.70 -10.90
CA LEU A 132 20.21 -0.41 -9.97
C LEU A 132 21.49 -0.63 -9.16
N VAL A 133 21.39 -0.51 -7.82
CA VAL A 133 22.48 -0.82 -6.90
C VAL A 133 22.38 -2.26 -6.45
N LYS A 134 21.21 -2.69 -5.97
CA LYS A 134 20.98 -4.06 -5.47
C LYS A 134 19.50 -4.39 -5.34
N ASP A 135 19.11 -5.59 -5.76
CA ASP A 135 17.84 -6.20 -5.39
C ASP A 135 18.00 -6.96 -4.06
N TYR A 136 17.17 -6.63 -3.06
CA TYR A 136 17.16 -7.28 -1.74
C TYR A 136 16.09 -8.38 -1.65
N GLY A 137 15.36 -8.63 -2.74
CA GLY A 137 14.24 -9.55 -2.79
C GLY A 137 13.00 -8.97 -2.10
N ALA A 138 11.93 -9.77 -2.10
CA ALA A 138 10.62 -9.39 -1.51
C ALA A 138 10.10 -8.03 -1.99
N GLY A 139 10.42 -7.63 -3.23
CA GLY A 139 10.04 -6.35 -3.82
C GLY A 139 10.78 -5.14 -3.27
N VAL A 140 11.88 -5.31 -2.53
CA VAL A 140 12.71 -4.21 -2.03
C VAL A 140 13.96 -4.09 -2.90
N VAL A 141 14.13 -2.93 -3.52
CA VAL A 141 15.25 -2.68 -4.44
C VAL A 141 15.92 -1.36 -4.06
N LEU A 142 17.24 -1.32 -4.13
CA LEU A 142 18.02 -0.11 -3.95
C LEU A 142 18.55 0.38 -5.29
N TYR A 143 18.38 1.68 -5.51
CA TYR A 143 18.87 2.40 -6.65
C TYR A 143 19.73 3.60 -6.24
N ARG A 144 20.44 4.15 -7.22
CA ARG A 144 21.09 5.46 -7.18
C ARG A 144 20.37 6.38 -8.18
N LYS A 145 20.12 7.63 -7.78
CA LYS A 145 19.76 8.70 -8.71
C LYS A 145 20.98 9.62 -8.85
N PRO A 146 21.60 9.68 -10.04
CA PRO A 146 22.74 10.56 -10.27
C PRO A 146 22.39 12.05 -10.07
#